data_AF-A0A965E4B8-F1
#
_entry.id   AF-A0A965E4B8-F1
#
_cell.length_a   1.000
_cell.length_b   1.000
_cell.length_c   1.000
_cell.angle_alpha   90.00
_cell.angle_beta   90.00
_cell.angle_gamma   90.00
#
_symmetry.space_group_name_H-M   'P 1'
#
loop_
_entity.id
_entity.type
_entity.pdbx_description
1 polymer ?
#
loop_
_entity_poly.entity_id
_entity_poly.type
_entity_poly.pdbx_seq_one_letter_code
_entity_poly.pdbx_strand_id
1 'polypeptide(L)'
;MRISQARIVAKRVRSETEISKGHVSVSSVAIDFVKQVFDRFDDKTVAILGAGKMGELTLRHLKDLQPKQIIVSNRSMDKSKSLAESCAGVVLPWDQMEDVLYLADIIISTTGAQQPIITREIFKRHRGKREGRPLVILDIAVPRDFDPTIHDGDRVSLFNIDDLQKIRESTLKERMRHIPQAESIVANETGKFISDWARRKNGPVIAKLNQEFENKRKLIVDNLLSRLNGKLDDADKQYIEGAFRLLQNQFLHGPISAL
;
A
#
# COMPACT_ATOMS: atom_id res chain seq x y z
N MET A 1 -4.67 19.24 10.22
CA MET A 1 -5.33 18.28 11.15
C MET A 1 -6.32 17.31 10.47
N ARG A 2 -6.91 17.61 9.29
CA ARG A 2 -7.90 16.70 8.65
C ARG A 2 -7.27 15.52 7.88
N ILE A 3 -6.15 15.75 7.20
CA ILE A 3 -5.42 14.71 6.43
C ILE A 3 -4.77 13.67 7.35
N SER A 4 -4.39 14.05 8.58
CA SER A 4 -3.74 13.14 9.54
C SER A 4 -4.67 12.03 10.03
N GLN A 5 -5.96 12.31 10.23
CA GLN A 5 -6.90 11.29 10.70
C GLN A 5 -7.14 10.25 9.61
N ALA A 6 -7.36 10.67 8.36
CA ALA A 6 -7.49 9.75 7.23
C ALA A 6 -6.25 8.83 7.09
N ARG A 7 -5.04 9.35 7.31
CA ARG A 7 -3.80 8.56 7.27
C ARG A 7 -3.71 7.55 8.41
N ILE A 8 -4.17 7.90 9.61
CA ILE A 8 -4.23 6.99 10.76
C ILE A 8 -5.24 5.88 10.52
N VAL A 9 -6.44 6.20 10.03
CA VAL A 9 -7.48 5.22 9.69
C VAL A 9 -6.98 4.28 8.59
N ALA A 10 -6.35 4.82 7.54
CA ALA A 10 -5.75 4.00 6.49
C ALA A 10 -4.66 3.06 7.02
N LYS A 11 -3.83 3.52 7.99
CA LYS A 11 -2.84 2.67 8.65
C LYS A 11 -3.52 1.55 9.44
N ARG A 12 -4.56 1.86 10.20
CA ARG A 12 -5.34 0.88 10.98
C ARG A 12 -6.00 -0.16 10.09
N VAL A 13 -6.66 0.26 9.00
CA VAL A 13 -7.22 -0.67 8.01
C VAL A 13 -6.15 -1.61 7.48
N ARG A 14 -4.94 -1.13 7.17
CA ARG A 14 -3.84 -1.97 6.68
C ARG A 14 -3.25 -2.91 7.74
N SER A 15 -3.26 -2.52 9.02
CA SER A 15 -2.66 -3.31 10.10
C SER A 15 -3.64 -4.28 10.77
N GLU A 16 -4.92 -3.93 10.83
CA GLU A 16 -5.98 -4.69 11.51
C GLU A 16 -6.75 -5.59 10.53
N THR A 17 -6.53 -5.46 9.22
CA THR A 17 -7.14 -6.30 8.19
C THR A 17 -6.09 -6.80 7.21
N GLU A 18 -6.38 -7.90 6.53
CA GLU A 18 -5.50 -8.44 5.48
C GLU A 18 -5.81 -7.86 4.09
N ILE A 19 -6.59 -6.77 4.00
CA ILE A 19 -6.96 -6.13 2.72
C ILE A 19 -5.75 -5.67 1.90
N SER A 20 -4.58 -5.55 2.53
CA SER A 20 -3.31 -5.16 1.91
C SER A 20 -2.32 -6.30 1.71
N LYS A 21 -2.64 -7.54 2.11
CA LYS A 21 -1.76 -8.71 1.94
C LYS A 21 -1.68 -9.18 0.48
N GLY A 22 -0.55 -9.77 0.12
CA GLY A 22 -0.24 -10.24 -1.24
C GLY A 22 -0.01 -9.10 -2.24
N HIS A 23 0.45 -9.42 -3.44
CA HIS A 23 0.66 -8.42 -4.49
C HIS A 23 -0.38 -8.49 -5.60
N VAL A 24 -0.74 -7.33 -6.16
CA VAL A 24 -1.80 -7.20 -7.18
C VAL A 24 -1.30 -6.92 -8.60
N SER A 25 0.02 -6.76 -8.77
CA SER A 25 0.62 -6.60 -10.09
C SER A 25 1.25 -7.91 -10.55
N VAL A 26 1.19 -8.19 -11.85
CA VAL A 26 1.81 -9.40 -12.45
C VAL A 26 3.30 -9.45 -12.12
N SER A 27 4.00 -8.32 -12.24
CA SER A 27 5.43 -8.22 -11.90
C SER A 27 5.70 -8.55 -10.44
N SER A 28 4.89 -8.08 -9.50
CA SER A 28 5.10 -8.36 -8.07
C SER A 28 4.77 -9.81 -7.70
N VAL A 29 3.74 -10.41 -8.31
CA VAL A 29 3.44 -11.84 -8.16
C VAL A 29 4.60 -12.69 -8.68
N ALA A 30 5.21 -12.31 -9.80
CA ALA A 30 6.39 -12.97 -10.32
C ALA A 30 7.58 -12.90 -9.34
N ILE A 31 7.77 -11.76 -8.65
CA ILE A 31 8.80 -11.65 -7.60
C ILE A 31 8.54 -12.60 -6.44
N ASP A 32 7.30 -12.67 -5.96
CA ASP A 32 6.96 -13.59 -4.86
C ASP A 32 7.29 -15.03 -5.23
N PHE A 33 6.99 -15.43 -6.47
CA PHE A 33 7.34 -16.76 -6.96
C PHE A 33 8.85 -16.99 -6.99
N VAL A 34 9.62 -16.05 -7.55
CA VAL A 34 11.08 -16.16 -7.59
C VAL A 34 11.67 -16.29 -6.18
N LYS A 35 11.12 -15.59 -5.19
CA LYS A 35 11.52 -15.69 -3.77
C LYS A 35 11.15 -17.01 -3.09
N GLN A 36 10.23 -17.78 -3.65
CA GLN A 36 9.95 -19.15 -3.17
C GLN A 36 10.99 -20.15 -3.65
N VAL A 37 11.66 -19.86 -4.78
CA VAL A 37 12.70 -20.72 -5.35
C VAL A 37 14.09 -20.34 -4.83
N PHE A 38 14.34 -19.05 -4.58
CA PHE A 38 15.64 -18.54 -4.18
C PHE A 38 15.58 -17.71 -2.89
N ASP A 39 16.37 -18.11 -1.88
CA ASP A 39 16.51 -17.39 -0.61
C ASP A 39 17.40 -16.14 -0.72
N ARG A 40 18.36 -16.16 -1.66
CA ARG A 40 19.32 -15.08 -1.90
C ARG A 40 19.55 -14.84 -3.40
N PHE A 41 19.91 -13.60 -3.71
CA PHE A 41 20.01 -13.08 -5.08
C PHE A 41 21.40 -12.56 -5.45
N ASP A 42 22.24 -12.23 -4.46
CA ASP A 42 23.60 -11.70 -4.62
C ASP A 42 24.57 -12.66 -5.32
N ASP A 43 24.17 -13.94 -5.49
CA ASP A 43 24.85 -14.98 -6.25
C ASP A 43 24.12 -15.38 -7.55
N LYS A 44 23.00 -14.72 -7.89
CA LYS A 44 22.13 -15.05 -9.02
C LYS A 44 22.31 -14.15 -10.22
N THR A 45 22.15 -14.74 -11.40
CA THR A 45 22.11 -14.03 -12.68
C THR A 45 20.68 -13.92 -13.19
N VAL A 46 20.23 -12.70 -13.46
CA VAL A 46 18.92 -12.41 -14.08
C VAL A 46 19.15 -12.08 -15.55
N ALA A 47 18.40 -12.69 -16.46
CA ALA A 47 18.40 -12.33 -17.88
C ALA A 47 17.03 -11.82 -18.32
N ILE A 48 17.02 -10.82 -19.20
CA ILE A 48 15.81 -10.40 -19.93
C ILE A 48 16.00 -10.60 -21.43
N LEU A 49 15.01 -11.24 -22.05
CA LEU A 49 14.86 -11.39 -23.49
C LEU A 49 13.74 -10.46 -23.96
N GLY A 50 14.10 -9.42 -24.72
CA GLY A 50 13.18 -8.38 -25.18
C GLY A 50 13.20 -7.12 -24.32
N ALA A 51 12.29 -6.20 -24.63
CA ALA A 51 12.16 -4.87 -23.99
C ALA A 51 10.69 -4.43 -23.99
N GLY A 52 9.81 -5.34 -23.57
CA GLY A 52 8.42 -5.02 -23.32
C GLY A 52 8.27 -4.33 -21.97
N LYS A 53 7.38 -3.35 -21.87
CA LYS A 53 7.14 -2.54 -20.66
C LYS A 53 6.93 -3.38 -19.40
N MET A 54 6.24 -4.52 -19.52
CA MET A 54 5.96 -5.40 -18.38
C MET A 54 7.20 -6.21 -17.95
N GLY A 55 8.01 -6.67 -18.91
CA GLY A 55 9.30 -7.29 -18.60
C GLY A 55 10.27 -6.31 -17.96
N GLU A 56 10.33 -5.06 -18.44
CA GLU A 56 11.15 -4.00 -17.83
C GLU A 56 10.72 -3.68 -16.38
N LEU A 57 9.41 -3.61 -16.11
CA LEU A 57 8.91 -3.42 -14.75
C LEU A 57 9.29 -4.58 -13.83
N THR A 58 9.18 -5.81 -14.33
CA THR A 58 9.55 -7.03 -13.59
C THR A 58 11.06 -7.05 -13.33
N LEU A 59 11.87 -6.68 -14.32
CA LEU A 59 13.32 -6.55 -14.19
C LEU A 59 13.69 -5.49 -13.15
N ARG A 60 12.98 -4.35 -13.10
CA ARG A 60 13.21 -3.32 -12.08
C ARG A 60 13.01 -3.86 -10.68
N HIS A 61 11.92 -4.60 -10.43
CA HIS A 61 11.71 -5.20 -9.12
C HIS A 61 12.74 -6.30 -8.79
N LEU A 62 13.20 -7.07 -9.78
CA LEU A 62 14.29 -8.04 -9.58
C LEU A 62 15.62 -7.34 -9.28
N LYS A 63 15.91 -6.21 -9.94
CA LYS A 63 17.10 -5.38 -9.66
C LYS A 63 17.12 -4.91 -8.21
N ASP A 64 15.96 -4.57 -7.64
CA ASP A 64 15.84 -4.16 -6.23
C ASP A 64 16.23 -5.27 -5.24
N LEU A 65 16.26 -6.54 -5.70
CA LEU A 65 16.78 -7.68 -4.93
C LEU A 65 18.31 -7.83 -5.02
N GLN A 66 18.98 -6.93 -5.77
CA GLN A 66 20.44 -6.86 -5.92
C GLN A 66 21.07 -8.16 -6.45
N PRO A 67 20.67 -8.63 -7.65
CA PRO A 67 21.26 -9.81 -8.24
C PRO A 67 22.75 -9.58 -8.57
N LYS A 68 23.56 -10.65 -8.57
CA LYS A 68 24.98 -10.59 -8.95
C LYS A 68 25.18 -9.92 -10.31
N GLN A 69 24.33 -10.27 -11.27
CA GLN A 69 24.44 -9.82 -12.64
C GLN A 69 23.09 -9.75 -13.31
N ILE A 70 22.92 -8.75 -14.18
CA ILE A 70 21.80 -8.63 -15.09
C ILE A 70 22.31 -8.74 -16.53
N ILE A 71 21.70 -9.62 -17.31
CA ILE A 71 21.97 -9.81 -18.74
C ILE A 71 20.76 -9.29 -19.53
N VAL A 72 21.02 -8.49 -20.56
CA VAL A 72 19.99 -7.96 -21.45
C VAL A 72 20.25 -8.44 -22.86
N SER A 73 19.26 -9.08 -23.49
CA SER A 73 19.32 -9.44 -24.90
C SER A 73 18.04 -9.02 -25.64
N ASN A 74 18.20 -8.28 -26.73
CA ASN A 74 17.11 -7.83 -27.58
C ASN A 74 17.55 -7.83 -29.05
N ARG A 75 16.63 -8.13 -29.98
CA ARG A 75 16.87 -8.02 -31.43
C ARG A 75 17.40 -6.65 -31.84
N SER A 76 16.99 -5.59 -31.15
CA SER A 76 17.54 -4.25 -31.32
C SER A 76 18.70 -4.03 -30.34
N MET A 77 19.90 -3.87 -30.87
CA MET A 77 21.10 -3.61 -30.07
C MET A 77 20.98 -2.32 -29.25
N ASP A 78 20.40 -1.26 -29.81
CA ASP A 78 20.23 0.02 -29.12
C ASP A 78 19.29 -0.10 -27.92
N LYS A 79 18.20 -0.87 -28.05
CA LYS A 79 17.33 -1.18 -26.92
C LYS A 79 18.05 -1.98 -25.84
N SER A 80 18.88 -2.95 -26.23
CA SER A 80 19.69 -3.72 -25.27
C SER A 80 20.62 -2.81 -24.47
N LYS A 81 21.35 -1.91 -25.15
CA LYS A 81 22.29 -0.97 -24.51
C LYS A 81 21.56 -0.04 -23.54
N SER A 82 20.49 0.60 -23.99
CA SER A 82 19.72 1.54 -23.14
C SER A 82 19.14 0.85 -21.90
N LEU A 83 18.56 -0.35 -22.05
CA LEU A 83 18.02 -1.09 -20.92
C LEU A 83 19.14 -1.57 -19.98
N ALA A 84 20.25 -2.09 -20.52
CA ALA A 84 21.42 -2.50 -19.75
C ALA A 84 21.99 -1.34 -18.92
N GLU A 85 22.15 -0.15 -19.49
CA GLU A 85 22.59 1.06 -18.79
C GLU A 85 21.65 1.38 -17.61
N SER A 86 20.33 1.34 -17.82
CA SER A 86 19.36 1.65 -16.76
C SER A 86 19.37 0.65 -15.60
N CYS A 87 19.75 -0.60 -15.87
CA CYS A 87 19.78 -1.67 -14.87
C CYS A 87 21.18 -2.02 -14.37
N ALA A 88 22.23 -1.33 -14.83
CA ALA A 88 23.63 -1.71 -14.61
C ALA A 88 23.92 -3.17 -15.03
N GLY A 89 23.28 -3.61 -16.11
CA GLY A 89 23.45 -4.93 -16.70
C GLY A 89 24.49 -4.96 -17.82
N VAL A 90 24.71 -6.14 -18.37
CA VAL A 90 25.54 -6.37 -19.55
C VAL A 90 24.67 -6.77 -20.74
N VAL A 91 25.08 -6.39 -21.94
CA VAL A 91 24.39 -6.81 -23.16
C VAL A 91 24.94 -8.15 -23.63
N LEU A 92 24.02 -9.09 -23.88
CA LEU A 92 24.30 -10.32 -24.62
C LEU A 92 23.72 -10.17 -26.04
N PRO A 93 24.55 -10.26 -27.10
CA PRO A 93 24.08 -10.23 -28.48
C PRO A 93 22.93 -11.22 -28.75
N TRP A 94 21.97 -10.83 -29.59
CA TRP A 94 20.75 -11.60 -29.81
C TRP A 94 21.00 -12.98 -30.45
N ASP A 95 22.02 -13.08 -31.30
CA ASP A 95 22.50 -14.34 -31.89
C ASP A 95 23.04 -15.33 -30.85
N GLN A 96 23.43 -14.83 -29.67
CA GLN A 96 23.89 -15.62 -28.52
C GLN A 96 22.81 -15.79 -27.44
N MET A 97 21.56 -15.39 -27.71
CA MET A 97 20.51 -15.38 -26.68
C MET A 97 20.25 -16.75 -26.04
N GLU A 98 20.52 -17.87 -26.73
CA GLU A 98 20.38 -19.21 -26.16
C GLU A 98 21.32 -19.44 -24.96
N ASP A 99 22.40 -18.66 -24.84
CA ASP A 99 23.36 -18.79 -23.73
C ASP A 99 22.74 -18.43 -22.38
N VAL A 100 21.68 -17.60 -22.35
CA VAL A 100 20.95 -17.30 -21.11
C VAL A 100 20.39 -18.56 -20.45
N LEU A 101 20.12 -19.62 -21.24
CA LEU A 101 19.58 -20.88 -20.74
C LEU A 101 20.53 -21.60 -19.77
N TYR A 102 21.83 -21.28 -19.77
CA TYR A 102 22.78 -21.81 -18.79
C TYR A 102 23.51 -20.73 -17.98
N LEU A 103 23.56 -19.49 -18.47
CA LEU A 103 24.16 -18.38 -17.74
C LEU A 103 23.24 -17.82 -16.64
N ALA A 104 21.92 -17.78 -16.88
CA ALA A 104 20.96 -17.17 -15.97
C ALA A 104 20.31 -18.17 -15.01
N ASP A 105 19.92 -17.71 -13.83
CA ASP A 105 19.08 -18.46 -12.88
C ASP A 105 17.62 -18.02 -12.98
N ILE A 106 17.38 -16.80 -13.46
CA ILE A 106 16.06 -16.22 -13.69
C ILE A 106 16.04 -15.61 -15.09
N ILE A 107 15.08 -16.01 -15.93
CA ILE A 107 14.86 -15.46 -17.27
C ILE A 107 13.50 -14.76 -17.30
N ILE A 108 13.47 -13.54 -17.84
CA ILE A 108 12.25 -12.81 -18.15
C ILE A 108 12.14 -12.72 -19.67
N SER A 109 11.04 -13.15 -20.25
CA SER A 109 10.79 -13.03 -21.69
C SER A 109 9.62 -12.12 -21.97
N THR A 110 9.79 -11.20 -22.92
CA THR A 110 8.74 -10.25 -23.32
C THR A 110 8.98 -9.77 -24.77
N THR A 111 9.20 -10.72 -25.67
CA THR A 111 9.42 -10.40 -27.08
C THR A 111 8.10 -10.27 -27.86
N GLY A 112 8.20 -9.87 -29.12
CA GLY A 112 7.06 -9.82 -30.06
C GLY A 112 7.09 -10.96 -31.07
N ALA A 113 7.71 -12.10 -30.74
CA ALA A 113 7.79 -13.25 -31.63
C ALA A 113 6.41 -13.90 -31.84
N GLN A 114 6.17 -14.40 -33.05
CA GLN A 114 4.92 -15.09 -33.40
C GLN A 114 4.96 -16.59 -33.07
N GLN A 115 6.14 -17.12 -32.78
CA GLN A 115 6.43 -18.50 -32.44
C GLN A 115 7.45 -18.52 -31.30
N PRO A 116 7.46 -19.58 -30.46
CA PRO A 116 8.46 -19.72 -29.41
C PRO A 116 9.88 -19.58 -29.96
N ILE A 117 10.65 -18.66 -29.37
CA ILE A 117 12.07 -18.46 -29.69
C ILE A 117 12.95 -19.49 -28.97
N ILE A 118 12.47 -20.04 -27.86
CA ILE A 118 13.09 -21.17 -27.17
C ILE A 118 12.15 -22.37 -27.28
N THR A 119 12.50 -23.30 -28.18
CA THR A 119 11.79 -24.58 -28.30
C THR A 119 12.29 -25.59 -27.28
N ARG A 120 11.55 -26.69 -27.09
CA ARG A 120 11.99 -27.79 -26.25
C ARG A 120 13.33 -28.39 -26.69
N GLU A 121 13.59 -28.46 -27.99
CA GLU A 121 14.85 -28.96 -28.56
C GLU A 121 16.01 -28.04 -28.20
N ILE A 122 15.84 -26.72 -28.39
CA ILE A 122 16.83 -25.71 -28.00
C ILE A 122 17.16 -25.83 -26.51
N PHE A 123 16.12 -25.90 -25.67
CA PHE A 123 16.27 -26.05 -24.24
C PHE A 123 17.05 -27.34 -23.85
N LYS A 124 16.70 -28.48 -24.46
CA LYS A 124 17.39 -29.76 -24.21
C LYS A 124 18.88 -29.73 -24.54
N ARG A 125 19.29 -29.00 -25.58
CA ARG A 125 20.73 -28.84 -25.93
C ARG A 125 21.51 -28.11 -24.86
N HIS A 126 20.86 -27.21 -24.11
CA HIS A 126 21.51 -26.33 -23.14
C HIS A 126 21.38 -26.80 -21.69
N ARG A 127 20.33 -27.57 -21.35
CA ARG A 127 20.07 -27.97 -19.94
C ARG A 127 21.23 -28.69 -19.28
N GLY A 128 22.01 -29.48 -20.04
CA GLY A 128 23.17 -30.21 -19.51
C GLY A 128 24.27 -29.28 -18.97
N LYS A 129 24.40 -28.07 -19.52
CA LYS A 129 25.39 -27.06 -19.08
C LYS A 129 25.04 -26.42 -17.73
N ARG A 130 23.85 -26.66 -17.18
CA ARG A 130 23.40 -26.06 -15.91
C ARG A 130 23.89 -26.81 -14.68
N GLU A 131 24.39 -28.04 -14.83
CA GLU A 131 24.83 -28.90 -13.73
C GLU A 131 23.76 -29.07 -12.63
N GLY A 132 22.48 -29.04 -13.02
CA GLY A 132 21.34 -29.18 -12.12
C GLY A 132 20.92 -27.91 -11.37
N ARG A 133 21.54 -26.74 -11.62
CA ARG A 133 21.10 -25.47 -11.04
C ARG A 133 19.66 -25.12 -11.46
N PRO A 134 18.81 -24.70 -10.50
CA PRO A 134 17.43 -24.34 -10.79
C PRO A 134 17.33 -23.17 -11.76
N LEU A 135 16.26 -23.12 -12.54
CA LEU A 135 15.96 -22.08 -13.50
C LEU A 135 14.50 -21.65 -13.35
N VAL A 136 14.28 -20.35 -13.15
CA VAL A 136 12.94 -19.75 -13.22
C VAL A 136 12.80 -18.98 -14.52
N ILE A 137 11.74 -19.26 -15.27
CA ILE A 137 11.42 -18.59 -16.53
C ILE A 137 10.06 -17.91 -16.37
N LEU A 138 10.06 -16.59 -16.53
CA LEU A 138 8.89 -15.73 -16.53
C LEU A 138 8.61 -15.33 -17.99
N ASP A 139 7.80 -16.11 -18.69
CA ASP A 139 7.37 -15.86 -20.06
C ASP A 139 6.16 -14.91 -20.09
N ILE A 140 6.46 -13.62 -20.15
CA ILE A 140 5.48 -12.52 -20.15
C ILE A 140 5.17 -12.09 -21.61
N ALA A 141 5.57 -12.88 -22.61
CA ALA A 141 5.27 -12.61 -24.01
C ALA A 141 3.90 -13.15 -24.42
N VAL A 142 3.26 -12.44 -25.36
CA VAL A 142 2.01 -12.87 -26.00
C VAL A 142 2.12 -12.56 -27.51
N PRO A 143 2.25 -13.56 -28.40
CA PRO A 143 2.38 -15.01 -28.13
C PRO A 143 3.61 -15.39 -27.30
N ARG A 144 3.61 -16.61 -26.74
CA ARG A 144 4.65 -17.12 -25.83
C ARG A 144 6.02 -17.23 -26.51
N ASP A 145 7.07 -16.87 -25.78
CA ASP A 145 8.45 -16.98 -26.24
C ASP A 145 9.05 -18.36 -25.97
N PHE A 146 8.51 -19.08 -24.98
CA PHE A 146 8.96 -20.42 -24.60
C PHE A 146 7.92 -21.46 -24.96
N ASP A 147 8.39 -22.60 -25.45
CA ASP A 147 7.55 -23.77 -25.64
C ASP A 147 6.98 -24.23 -24.28
N PRO A 148 5.64 -24.32 -24.12
CA PRO A 148 5.00 -24.68 -22.86
C PRO A 148 5.31 -26.11 -22.40
N THR A 149 5.87 -26.95 -23.28
CA THR A 149 6.29 -28.32 -22.95
C THR A 149 7.69 -28.40 -22.32
N ILE A 150 8.38 -27.26 -22.16
CA ILE A 150 9.65 -27.17 -21.43
C ILE A 150 9.39 -27.43 -19.94
N HIS A 151 10.02 -28.50 -19.44
CA HIS A 151 10.02 -28.91 -18.04
C HIS A 151 11.27 -29.78 -17.81
N ASP A 152 11.79 -29.79 -16.58
CA ASP A 152 12.94 -30.62 -16.17
C ASP A 152 12.83 -31.04 -14.71
N GLY A 153 11.75 -31.74 -14.37
CA GLY A 153 11.38 -32.04 -12.98
C GLY A 153 11.25 -30.76 -12.16
N ASP A 154 11.77 -30.76 -10.94
CA ASP A 154 11.69 -29.61 -10.02
C ASP A 154 12.75 -28.52 -10.31
N ARG A 155 13.59 -28.71 -11.35
CA ARG A 155 14.72 -27.80 -11.62
C ARG A 155 14.34 -26.64 -12.53
N VAL A 156 13.27 -26.75 -13.32
CA VAL A 156 12.84 -25.67 -14.22
C VAL A 156 11.39 -25.32 -13.95
N SER A 157 11.19 -24.06 -13.60
CA SER A 157 9.89 -23.45 -13.34
C SER A 157 9.56 -22.48 -14.47
N LEU A 158 8.64 -22.85 -15.37
CA LEU A 158 8.18 -22.01 -16.46
C LEU A 158 6.78 -21.46 -16.14
N PHE A 159 6.69 -20.14 -16.02
CA PHE A 159 5.45 -19.42 -15.77
C PHE A 159 5.14 -18.48 -16.91
N ASN A 160 3.90 -18.52 -17.39
CA ASN A 160 3.42 -17.56 -18.37
C ASN A 160 2.59 -16.46 -17.70
N ILE A 161 2.25 -15.43 -18.48
CA ILE A 161 1.41 -14.32 -18.00
C ILE A 161 0.05 -14.77 -17.44
N ASP A 162 -0.58 -15.81 -17.98
CA ASP A 162 -1.89 -16.29 -17.54
C ASP A 162 -1.79 -16.93 -16.15
N ASP A 163 -0.73 -17.69 -15.86
CA ASP A 163 -0.49 -18.29 -14.54
C ASP A 163 -0.30 -17.21 -13.47
N LEU A 164 0.48 -16.18 -13.79
CA LEU A 164 0.68 -15.03 -12.89
C LEU A 164 -0.64 -14.26 -12.66
N GLN A 165 -1.49 -14.15 -13.68
CA GLN A 165 -2.81 -13.54 -13.56
C GLN A 165 -3.76 -14.35 -12.67
N LYS A 166 -3.77 -15.68 -12.76
CA LYS A 166 -4.58 -16.54 -11.87
C LYS A 166 -4.20 -16.37 -10.41
N ILE A 167 -2.90 -16.30 -10.10
CA ILE A 167 -2.41 -16.07 -8.73
C ILE A 167 -2.85 -14.69 -8.23
N ARG A 168 -2.75 -13.65 -9.08
CA ARG A 168 -3.26 -12.30 -8.77
C ARG A 168 -4.76 -12.34 -8.46
N GLU A 169 -5.56 -13.03 -9.26
CA GLU A 169 -7.01 -13.12 -9.06
C GLU A 169 -7.38 -13.82 -7.76
N SER A 170 -6.67 -14.90 -7.40
CA SER A 170 -6.84 -15.55 -6.10
C SER A 170 -6.52 -14.58 -4.95
N THR A 171 -5.43 -13.81 -5.09
CA THR A 171 -5.03 -12.79 -4.10
C THR A 171 -6.09 -11.69 -3.95
N LEU A 172 -6.67 -11.22 -5.07
CA LEU A 172 -7.74 -10.22 -5.05
C LEU A 172 -9.01 -10.77 -4.39
N LYS A 173 -9.40 -12.01 -4.70
CA LYS A 173 -10.54 -12.67 -4.06
C LYS A 173 -10.36 -12.76 -2.55
N GLU A 174 -9.16 -13.09 -2.08
CA GLU A 174 -8.89 -13.14 -0.64
C GLU A 174 -9.02 -11.75 0.00
N ARG A 175 -8.43 -10.72 -0.61
CA ARG A 175 -8.57 -9.33 -0.14
C ARG A 175 -10.03 -8.88 -0.03
N MET A 176 -10.87 -9.27 -0.99
CA MET A 176 -12.29 -8.91 -0.98
C MET A 176 -13.02 -9.43 0.26
N ARG A 177 -12.59 -10.55 0.85
CA ARG A 177 -13.16 -11.08 2.10
C ARG A 177 -12.93 -10.16 3.30
N HIS A 178 -11.91 -9.30 3.24
CA HIS A 178 -11.59 -8.36 4.31
C HIS A 178 -12.25 -6.97 4.15
N ILE A 179 -12.96 -6.73 3.04
CA ILE A 179 -13.66 -5.45 2.80
C ILE A 179 -14.66 -5.13 3.93
N PRO A 180 -15.54 -6.05 4.37
CA PRO A 180 -16.51 -5.71 5.42
C PRO A 180 -15.86 -5.25 6.73
N GLN A 181 -14.73 -5.87 7.09
CA GLN A 181 -13.95 -5.48 8.27
C GLN A 181 -13.31 -4.10 8.08
N ALA A 182 -12.73 -3.83 6.92
CA ALA A 182 -12.15 -2.52 6.60
C ALA A 182 -13.21 -1.41 6.61
N GLU A 183 -14.38 -1.66 6.03
CA GLU A 183 -15.52 -0.73 6.05
C GLU A 183 -16.02 -0.45 7.46
N SER A 184 -16.07 -1.47 8.32
CA SER A 184 -16.41 -1.29 9.74
C SER A 184 -15.45 -0.35 10.46
N ILE A 185 -14.13 -0.50 10.24
CA ILE A 185 -13.12 0.42 10.80
C ILE A 185 -13.36 1.85 10.31
N VAL A 186 -13.58 2.03 9.00
CA VAL A 186 -13.82 3.36 8.40
C VAL A 186 -15.10 3.99 8.95
N ALA A 187 -16.20 3.24 9.05
CA ALA A 187 -17.47 3.72 9.56
C ALA A 187 -17.35 4.18 11.02
N ASN A 188 -16.71 3.38 11.88
CA ASN A 188 -16.49 3.70 13.29
C ASN A 188 -15.67 4.99 13.46
N GLU A 189 -14.56 5.11 12.71
CA GLU A 189 -13.69 6.28 12.80
C GLU A 189 -14.32 7.54 12.19
N THR A 190 -15.15 7.38 11.17
CA THR A 190 -15.95 8.48 10.60
C THR A 190 -16.98 8.99 11.62
N GLY A 191 -17.68 8.08 12.31
CA GLY A 191 -18.63 8.45 13.37
C GLY A 191 -17.96 9.23 14.50
N LYS A 192 -16.81 8.75 15.00
CA LYS A 192 -16.02 9.47 16.01
C LYS A 192 -15.59 10.85 15.53
N PHE A 193 -15.09 10.95 14.31
CA PHE A 193 -14.66 12.22 13.73
C PHE A 193 -15.81 13.22 13.62
N ILE A 194 -17.00 12.79 13.17
CA ILE A 194 -18.18 13.66 13.07
C ILE A 194 -18.60 14.15 14.45
N SER A 195 -18.63 13.26 15.45
CA SER A 195 -18.96 13.62 16.84
C SER A 195 -17.96 14.66 17.42
N ASP A 196 -16.65 14.41 17.26
CA ASP A 196 -15.62 15.34 17.71
C ASP A 196 -15.68 16.68 16.96
N TRP A 197 -16.01 16.65 15.66
CA TRP A 197 -16.16 17.85 14.86
C TRP A 197 -17.35 18.70 15.31
N ALA A 198 -18.49 18.08 15.58
CA ALA A 198 -19.67 18.75 16.13
C ALA A 198 -19.34 19.44 17.47
N ARG A 199 -18.69 18.72 18.40
CA ARG A 199 -18.26 19.26 19.69
C ARG A 199 -17.36 20.50 19.52
N ARG A 200 -16.39 20.45 18.61
CA ARG A 200 -15.48 21.60 18.36
C ARG A 200 -16.19 22.77 17.70
N LYS A 201 -17.13 22.52 16.78
CA LYS A 201 -17.92 23.56 16.10
C LYS A 201 -18.80 24.33 17.10
N ASN A 202 -19.32 23.66 18.11
CA ASN A 202 -20.22 24.26 19.10
C ASN A 202 -19.48 24.96 20.25
N GLY A 203 -18.17 24.73 20.41
CA GLY A 203 -17.35 25.38 21.44
C GLY A 203 -17.47 26.91 21.51
N PRO A 204 -17.31 27.65 20.40
CA PRO A 204 -17.49 29.11 20.38
C PRO A 204 -18.91 29.56 20.75
N VAL A 205 -19.94 28.79 20.37
CA VAL A 205 -21.34 29.08 20.69
C VAL A 205 -21.58 28.91 22.19
N ILE A 206 -21.08 27.81 22.77
CA ILE A 206 -21.15 27.55 24.22
C ILE A 206 -20.40 28.64 25.01
N ALA A 207 -19.22 29.05 24.54
CA ALA A 207 -18.46 30.12 25.18
C ALA A 207 -19.22 31.46 25.17
N LYS A 208 -19.82 31.83 24.03
CA LYS A 208 -20.63 33.05 23.90
C LYS A 208 -21.86 33.00 24.82
N LEU A 209 -22.56 31.86 24.86
CA LEU A 209 -23.75 31.68 25.70
C LEU A 209 -23.41 31.81 27.20
N ASN A 210 -22.32 31.18 27.66
CA ASN A 210 -21.84 31.32 29.04
C ASN A 210 -21.53 32.78 29.38
N GLN A 211 -20.87 33.50 28.46
CA GLN A 211 -20.50 34.90 28.68
C GLN A 211 -21.72 35.82 28.73
N GLU A 212 -22.72 35.62 27.89
CA GLU A 212 -23.97 36.39 27.93
C GLU A 212 -24.74 36.18 29.25
N PHE A 213 -24.82 34.94 29.74
CA PHE A 213 -25.47 34.63 31.02
C PHE A 213 -24.68 35.19 32.20
N GLU A 214 -23.36 35.10 32.20
CA GLU A 214 -22.52 35.66 33.25
C GLU A 214 -22.62 37.19 33.32
N ASN A 215 -22.68 37.88 32.17
CA ASN A 215 -22.88 39.32 32.13
C ASN A 215 -24.24 39.73 32.72
N LYS A 216 -25.31 38.99 32.39
CA LYS A 216 -26.65 39.22 32.97
C LYS A 216 -26.68 38.92 34.47
N ARG A 217 -26.04 37.82 34.91
CA ARG A 217 -25.92 37.46 36.32
C ARG A 217 -25.25 38.56 37.11
N LYS A 218 -24.07 39.04 36.65
CA LYS A 218 -23.34 40.14 37.29
C LYS A 218 -24.20 41.39 37.40
N LEU A 219 -24.85 41.81 36.30
CA LEU A 219 -25.73 42.98 36.31
C LEU A 219 -26.84 42.87 37.37
N ILE A 220 -27.47 41.70 37.52
CA ILE A 220 -28.54 41.49 38.51
C ILE A 220 -27.97 41.49 39.93
N VAL A 221 -26.89 40.74 40.16
CA VAL A 221 -26.27 40.61 41.48
C VAL A 221 -25.70 41.94 41.95
N ASP A 222 -24.95 42.66 41.11
CA ASP A 222 -24.34 43.95 41.47
C ASP A 222 -25.41 44.99 41.83
N ASN A 223 -26.52 45.04 41.08
CA ASN A 223 -27.65 45.91 41.39
C ASN A 223 -28.32 45.55 42.73
N LEU A 224 -28.48 44.25 43.01
CA LEU A 224 -29.05 43.77 44.26
C LEU A 224 -28.15 44.14 45.45
N LEU A 225 -26.85 43.85 45.34
CA LEU A 225 -25.86 44.13 46.39
C LEU A 225 -25.73 45.63 46.65
N SER A 226 -25.76 46.45 45.60
CA SER A 226 -25.75 47.92 45.72
C SER A 226 -26.96 48.45 46.52
N ARG A 227 -28.17 47.93 46.26
CA ARG A 227 -29.39 48.30 47.01
C ARG A 227 -29.37 47.85 48.48
N LEU A 228 -28.63 46.78 48.78
CA LEU A 228 -28.52 46.21 50.12
C LEU A 228 -27.22 46.62 50.82
N ASN A 229 -26.52 47.63 50.30
CA ASN A 229 -25.24 48.07 50.83
C ASN A 229 -25.35 48.47 52.32
N GLY A 230 -24.41 47.98 53.13
CA GLY A 230 -24.40 48.15 54.59
C GLY A 230 -25.41 47.30 55.37
N LYS A 231 -26.23 46.47 54.71
CA LYS A 231 -27.19 45.55 55.35
C LYS A 231 -26.77 44.08 55.32
N LEU A 232 -25.69 43.76 54.61
CA LEU A 232 -25.19 42.40 54.40
C LEU A 232 -23.72 42.34 54.79
N ASP A 233 -23.34 41.25 55.46
CA ASP A 233 -21.92 40.92 55.64
C ASP A 233 -21.34 40.26 54.38
N ASP A 234 -20.07 39.89 54.41
CA ASP A 234 -19.42 39.27 53.24
C ASP A 234 -19.84 37.81 53.02
N ALA A 235 -20.28 37.11 54.07
CA ALA A 235 -20.78 35.74 53.94
C ALA A 235 -22.15 35.73 53.22
N ASP A 236 -23.03 36.67 53.54
CA ASP A 236 -24.31 36.87 52.86
C ASP A 236 -24.12 37.15 51.36
N LYS A 237 -23.18 38.03 51.02
CA LYS A 237 -22.88 38.37 49.61
C LYS A 237 -22.38 37.15 48.83
N GLN A 238 -21.47 36.37 49.42
CA GLN A 238 -20.96 35.15 48.81
C GLN A 238 -22.06 34.10 48.62
N TYR A 239 -22.97 33.97 49.60
CA TYR A 239 -24.10 33.05 49.51
C TYR A 239 -25.06 33.43 48.36
N ILE A 240 -25.39 34.72 48.24
CA ILE A 240 -26.22 35.26 47.14
C ILE A 240 -25.54 35.01 45.78
N GLU A 241 -24.25 35.34 45.65
CA GLU A 241 -23.50 35.06 44.42
C GLU A 241 -23.50 33.58 44.06
N GLY A 242 -23.29 32.71 45.05
CA GLY A 242 -23.32 31.26 44.90
C GLY A 242 -24.69 30.76 44.43
N ALA A 243 -25.77 31.25 45.01
CA ALA A 243 -27.14 30.89 44.62
C ALA A 243 -27.42 31.26 43.14
N PHE A 244 -27.02 32.46 42.71
CA PHE A 244 -27.18 32.88 41.31
C PHE A 244 -26.26 32.11 40.35
N ARG A 245 -25.06 31.69 40.78
CA ARG A 245 -24.20 30.79 39.97
C ARG A 245 -24.83 29.40 39.83
N LEU A 246 -25.40 28.85 40.89
CA LEU A 246 -26.11 27.57 40.85
C LEU A 246 -27.31 27.64 39.89
N LEU A 247 -28.09 28.71 39.97
CA LEU A 247 -29.21 28.96 39.07
C LEU A 247 -28.75 29.03 37.60
N GLN A 248 -27.68 29.79 37.32
CA GLN A 248 -27.09 29.87 35.98
C GLN A 248 -26.65 28.50 35.46
N ASN A 249 -25.95 27.70 36.28
CA ASN A 249 -25.51 26.36 35.90
C ASN A 249 -26.70 25.45 35.56
N GLN A 250 -27.79 25.53 36.33
CA GLN A 250 -29.00 24.74 36.09
C GLN A 250 -29.71 25.16 34.79
N PHE A 251 -29.78 26.46 34.50
CA PHE A 251 -30.37 26.97 33.25
C PHE A 251 -29.52 26.65 32.01
N LEU A 252 -28.19 26.69 32.13
CA LEU A 252 -27.28 26.45 31.00
C LEU A 252 -27.12 24.96 30.67
N HIS A 253 -27.41 24.05 31.59
CA HIS A 253 -27.30 22.61 31.36
C HIS A 253 -28.12 22.13 30.16
N GLY A 254 -29.39 22.53 30.04
CA GLY A 254 -30.28 22.13 28.95
C GLY A 254 -29.80 22.59 27.56
N PRO A 255 -29.60 23.91 27.35
CA PRO A 255 -29.11 24.46 26.08
C PRO A 255 -27.75 23.90 25.66
N ILE A 256 -26.81 23.70 26.59
CA ILE A 256 -25.49 23.14 26.28
C ILE A 256 -25.59 21.65 25.92
N SER A 257 -26.48 20.89 26.57
CA SER A 257 -26.68 19.47 26.28
C SER A 257 -27.36 19.21 24.92
N ALA A 258 -28.07 20.21 24.38
CA ALA A 258 -28.75 20.14 23.10
C ALA A 258 -27.89 20.57 21.90
N LEU A 259 -26.66 21.06 22.15
CA LEU A 259 -25.68 21.51 21.15
C LEU A 259 -24.61 20.44 20.92
#